data_AF-A0A932KB01-F1
#
_entry.id   AF-A0A932KB01-F1
#
_cell.length_a   1.000
_cell.length_b   1.000
_cell.length_c   1.000
_cell.angle_alpha   90.00
_cell.angle_beta   90.00
_cell.angle_gamma   90.00
#
_symmetry.space_group_name_H-M   'P 1'
#
loop_
_entity.id
_entity.type
_entity.pdbx_description
1 polymer ?
#
loop_
_entity_poly.entity_id
_entity_poly.type
_entity_poly.pdbx_seq_one_letter_code
_entity_poly.pdbx_strand_id
1 'polypeptide(L)' 'GRPLFWGLAVDGAAGVQAVLQMLRDELEMAMGMCGRPTVQSIDISLLGTLSPLLSVLQPPQGLRLPQR' A
#
# COMPACT_ATOMS: atom_id res chain seq x y z
N GLY A 1 -1.53 -3.20 13.71
CA GLY A 1 -1.81 -3.67 15.07
C GLY A 1 -3.02 -4.58 15.15
N ARG A 2 -4.22 -4.05 14.89
CA ARG A 2 -5.51 -4.76 15.07
C ARG A 2 -5.59 -6.17 14.44
N PRO A 3 -5.08 -6.43 13.21
CA PRO A 3 -5.17 -7.77 12.63
C PRO A 3 -4.57 -8.88 13.50
N LEU A 4 -3.51 -8.60 14.27
CA LEU A 4 -2.90 -9.60 15.17
C LEU A 4 -3.87 -9.98 16.30
N PHE A 5 -4.58 -9.00 16.88
CA PHE A 5 -5.56 -9.27 17.93
C PHE A 5 -6.79 -9.99 17.41
N TRP A 6 -7.18 -9.75 16.15
CA TRP A 6 -8.27 -10.50 15.52
C TRP A 6 -7.86 -11.96 15.27
N GLY A 7 -6.65 -12.20 14.75
CA GLY A 7 -6.10 -13.55 14.64
C GLY A 7 -6.04 -14.27 15.99
N LEU A 8 -5.56 -13.57 17.03
CA LEU A 8 -5.55 -14.08 18.40
C LEU A 8 -6.95 -14.47 18.91
N ALA A 9 -7.95 -13.64 18.63
CA ALA A 9 -9.32 -13.92 19.07
C ALA A 9 -9.96 -15.10 18.33
N VAL A 10 -9.58 -15.34 17.07
CA VAL A 10 -10.15 -16.42 16.24
C VAL A 10 -9.50 -17.78 16.55
N ASP A 11 -8.17 -17.84 16.62
CA ASP A 11 -7.44 -19.12 16.74
C ASP A 11 -6.17 -19.01 17.59
N GLY A 12 -6.19 -18.12 18.59
CA GLY A 12 -5.09 -17.96 19.53
C GLY A 12 -3.75 -17.66 18.83
N ALA A 13 -2.68 -18.30 19.30
CA ALA A 13 -1.34 -18.12 18.74
C ALA A 13 -1.25 -18.54 17.27
N ALA A 14 -1.99 -19.58 16.85
CA ALA A 14 -2.01 -20.04 15.47
C ALA A 14 -2.64 -18.99 14.54
N GLY A 15 -3.71 -18.32 14.98
CA GLY A 15 -4.30 -17.20 14.25
C GLY A 15 -3.36 -15.98 14.13
N VAL A 16 -2.56 -15.68 15.16
CA VAL A 16 -1.51 -14.65 15.07
C VAL A 16 -0.46 -15.04 14.03
N GLN A 17 0.01 -16.29 14.06
CA GLN A 17 0.99 -16.80 13.10
C GLN A 17 0.47 -16.74 11.67
N ALA A 18 -0.81 -17.09 11.44
CA ALA A 18 -1.43 -17.00 10.12
C ALA A 18 -1.45 -15.56 9.60
N VAL A 19 -1.78 -14.58 10.44
CA VAL A 19 -1.76 -13.16 10.05
C VAL A 19 -0.34 -12.70 9.70
N LEU A 20 0.67 -13.06 10.49
CA LEU A 20 2.07 -12.73 10.19
C LEU A 20 2.56 -13.39 8.90
N GLN A 21 2.11 -14.62 8.63
CA GLN A 21 2.40 -15.36 7.40
C GLN A 21 1.82 -14.63 6.18
N MET A 22 0.54 -14.25 6.23
CA MET A 22 -0.11 -13.49 5.15
C MET A 22 0.61 -12.17 4.87
N LEU A 23 0.93 -11.40 5.91
CA LEU A 23 1.67 -10.14 5.76
C LEU A 23 3.05 -10.34 5.13
N ARG A 24 3.75 -11.43 5.48
CA ARG A 24 5.05 -11.76 4.89
C ARG A 24 4.91 -12.09 3.41
N ASP A 25 3.95 -12.94 3.06
CA ASP A 25 3.75 -13.41 1.68
C ASP A 25 3.29 -12.27 0.76
N GLU A 26 2.41 -11.39 1.25
CA GLU A 26 1.98 -10.18 0.52
C GLU A 26 3.16 -9.22 0.30
N LEU A 27 4.00 -9.01 1.32
CA LEU A 27 5.18 -8.17 1.21
C LEU A 27 6.19 -8.74 0.22
N GLU A 28 6.45 -10.05 0.26
CA GLU A 28 7.34 -10.75 -0.67
C GLU A 28 6.84 -10.61 -2.12
N MET A 29 5.54 -10.78 -2.34
CA MET A 29 4.92 -10.60 -3.66
C MET A 29 5.07 -9.16 -4.16
N ALA A 30 4.76 -8.17 -3.32
CA ALA A 30 4.91 -6.76 -3.66
C ALA A 30 6.37 -6.40 -3.97
N MET A 31 7.31 -6.89 -3.17
CA MET A 31 8.74 -6.75 -3.40
C MET A 31 9.17 -7.36 -4.75
N GLY A 32 8.67 -8.55 -5.07
CA GLY A 32 8.88 -9.19 -6.37
C GLY A 32 8.37 -8.35 -7.53
N MET A 33 7.16 -7.80 -7.43
CA MET A 33 6.58 -6.91 -8.45
C MET A 33 7.35 -5.60 -8.61
N CYS A 34 7.90 -5.07 -7.52
CA CYS A 34 8.70 -3.84 -7.52
C CYS A 34 10.18 -4.05 -7.84
N GLY A 35 10.63 -5.28 -8.11
CA GLY A 35 12.03 -5.60 -8.38
C GLY A 35 12.96 -5.36 -7.18
N ARG A 36 12.46 -5.48 -5.95
CA ARG A 36 13.21 -5.24 -4.71
C ARG A 36 13.48 -6.55 -3.98
N PRO A 37 14.64 -7.20 -4.20
CA PRO A 37 14.90 -8.52 -3.61
C PRO A 37 15.21 -8.48 -2.10
N THR A 38 15.41 -7.30 -1.51
CA THR A 38 15.77 -7.14 -0.10
C THR A 38 15.03 -5.96 0.51
N VAL A 39 14.80 -5.98 1.83
CA VAL A 39 14.17 -4.85 2.53
C VAL A 39 15.01 -3.57 2.39
N GLN A 40 16.34 -3.70 2.36
CA GLN A 40 17.27 -2.59 2.20
C GLN A 40 17.16 -1.91 0.83
N SER A 41 16.65 -2.60 -0.19
CA SER A 41 16.43 -2.01 -1.52
C SER A 41 15.08 -1.29 -1.65
N ILE A 42 14.29 -1.17 -0.59
CA ILE A 42 13.05 -0.38 -0.59
C ILE A 42 13.40 1.08 -0.32
N ASP A 43 13.05 1.96 -1.26
CA ASP A 43 13.34 3.39 -1.17
C ASP A 43 12.17 4.24 -1.71
N ILE A 44 12.26 5.58 -1.53
CA ILE A 44 11.17 6.52 -1.85
C ILE A 44 10.82 6.56 -3.34
N SER A 45 11.69 6.08 -4.24
CA SER A 45 11.42 6.03 -5.68
C SER A 45 10.26 5.08 -6.03
N LEU A 46 9.85 4.20 -5.11
CA LEU A 46 8.73 3.28 -5.29
C LEU A 46 7.36 3.93 -5.04
N LEU A 47 7.33 5.14 -4.48
CA LEU A 47 6.09 5.81 -4.10
C LEU A 47 5.64 6.79 -5.19
N GLY A 48 4.36 6.70 -5.56
CA GLY A 48 3.70 7.78 -6.28
C GLY A 48 3.44 8.95 -5.33
N THR A 49 4.03 10.12 -5.60
CA THR A 49 3.87 11.31 -4.76
C THR A 49 2.65 12.16 -5.13
N LEU A 50 2.07 11.90 -6.31
CA LEU A 50 0.84 12.52 -6.75
C LEU A 50 -0.33 11.60 -6.47
N SER A 51 -1.40 12.17 -5.91
CA SER A 51 -2.66 11.45 -5.77
C SER A 51 -3.21 11.10 -7.16
N PRO A 52 -3.59 9.84 -7.42
CA PRO A 52 -4.30 9.47 -8.66
C PRO A 52 -5.62 10.23 -8.82
N LEU A 53 -6.21 10.73 -7.74
CA LEU A 53 -7.41 11.57 -7.84
C LEU A 53 -7.11 12.93 -8.44
N LEU A 54 -5.89 13.47 -8.29
CA LEU A 54 -5.55 14.75 -8.93
C LEU A 54 -5.55 14.64 -10.45
N SER A 55 -5.14 13.51 -11.04
CA SER A 55 -5.24 13.34 -12.49
C SER A 55 -6.68 13.25 -12.99
N VAL A 56 -7.61 12.78 -12.15
CA VAL A 56 -9.04 12.72 -12.47
C VAL A 56 -9.74 14.06 -12.26
N LEU A 57 -9.34 14.79 -11.21
CA LEU A 57 -9.94 16.07 -10.83
C LEU A 57 -9.33 17.27 -11.56
N GLN A 58 -8.26 17.07 -12.34
CA GLN A 58 -7.68 18.13 -13.13
C GLN A 58 -8.69 18.62 -14.18
N PRO A 59 -9.11 19.90 -14.13
CA PRO A 59 -9.95 20.44 -15.19
C PRO A 59 -9.19 20.35 -16.53
N PRO A 60 -9.89 20.13 -17.65
CA PRO A 60 -9.25 20.05 -18.95
C PRO A 60 -8.42 21.32 -19.21
N GLN A 61 -7.22 21.13 -19.79
CA GLN A 61 -6.32 22.23 -20.11
C GLN A 61 -7.06 23.23 -21.03
N GLY A 62 -7.40 24.40 -20.49
CA GLY A 62 -8.18 25.43 -21.19
C GLY A 62 -9.49 25.86 -20.53
N LEU A 63 -9.94 25.19 -19.45
CA LEU A 63 -11.11 25.66 -18.70
C LEU A 63 -10.76 26.93 -17.90
N ARG A 64 -10.86 28.12 -18.51
CA ARG A 64 -10.83 29.38 -17.78
C ARG A 64 -12.15 29.58 -17.06
N LEU A 65 -12.14 29.39 -15.74
CA LEU A 65 -13.25 29.82 -14.88
C LEU A 65 -13.34 31.35 -14.98
N PRO A 66 -14.54 31.93 -15.16
CA PRO A 66 -14.72 33.37 -15.22
C PRO A 66 -14.24 34.00 -13.90
N GLN A 67 -13.30 34.94 -14.00
CA GLN A 67 -12.91 35.76 -12.85
C GLN A 67 -14.03 36.76 -12.56
N ARG A 68 -14.44 36.80 -11.30
CA ARG A 68 -15.49 37.67 -10.79
C ARG A 68 -14.94 39.05 -10.47
#